data_AF-N4W850-F1
#
_entry.id   AF-N4W850-F1
#
_cell.length_a   1.000
_cell.length_b   1.000
_cell.length_c   1.000
_cell.angle_alpha   90.00
_cell.angle_beta   90.00
_cell.angle_gamma   90.00
#
_symmetry.space_group_name_H-M   'P 1'
#
loop_
_entity.id
_entity.type
_entity.pdbx_description
1 polymer ?
#
loop_
_entity_poly.entity_id
_entity_poly.type
_entity_poly.pdbx_seq_one_letter_code
_entity_poly.pdbx_strand_id
1 'polypeptide(L)'
;MTEMLKAYQNHIVEQSQQIYELNNPSLASYIQFELEAWMEHQSFFNVFLKEFPPKENEEITSLMKQMQSHLSDIHKEMFYRVYGEKITPYLTDLKIMFEGIMKEYHIYFAVHNKEIEPTLISHWIADNFDAMVQQLEGKDPLLSPEHPEKIDDIFSRIQTLIHDNLKGKEQTEQFEALQLLKDEYNKAQPNRVCLEALLQFMKKHKLIQIELIKLERLFQREGI
;
A
#
# COMPACT_ATOMS: atom_id res chain seq x y z
N MET A 1 7.38 -21.27 -0.09
CA MET A 1 6.96 -20.36 -1.18
C MET A 1 6.45 -19.03 -0.62
N THR A 2 5.39 -19.04 0.19
CA THR A 2 5.01 -17.89 1.04
C THR A 2 6.14 -17.45 1.98
N GLU A 3 6.96 -18.38 2.46
CA GLU A 3 8.19 -18.06 3.21
C GLU A 3 9.21 -17.22 2.42
N MET A 4 9.33 -17.37 1.10
CA MET A 4 10.26 -16.57 0.30
C MET A 4 9.73 -15.17 0.00
N LEU A 5 8.41 -15.03 -0.23
CA LEU A 5 7.76 -13.72 -0.28
C LEU A 5 7.86 -12.97 1.05
N LYS A 6 7.68 -13.68 2.17
CA LYS A 6 7.92 -13.14 3.51
C LYS A 6 9.38 -12.77 3.72
N ALA A 7 10.33 -13.58 3.23
CA ALA A 7 11.75 -13.26 3.29
C ALA A 7 12.10 -12.01 2.48
N TYR A 8 11.56 -11.84 1.27
CA TYR A 8 11.71 -10.60 0.50
C TYR A 8 11.07 -9.39 1.19
N GLN A 9 9.86 -9.56 1.72
CA GLN A 9 9.18 -8.51 2.48
C GLN A 9 10.01 -8.10 3.70
N ASN A 10 10.48 -9.06 4.49
CA ASN A 10 11.34 -8.82 5.64
C ASN A 10 12.65 -8.17 5.21
N HIS A 11 13.22 -8.59 4.08
CA HIS A 11 14.43 -7.99 3.54
C HIS A 11 14.20 -6.52 3.22
N ILE A 12 13.17 -6.16 2.43
CA ILE A 12 12.79 -4.77 2.13
C ILE A 12 12.54 -3.97 3.43
N VAL A 13 11.90 -4.56 4.44
CA VAL A 13 11.63 -3.91 5.73
C VAL A 13 12.92 -3.66 6.51
N GLU A 14 13.76 -4.68 6.71
CA GLU A 14 15.06 -4.59 7.40
C GLU A 14 15.99 -3.61 6.68
N GLN A 15 15.95 -3.63 5.36
CA GLN A 15 16.69 -2.73 4.50
C GLN A 15 16.16 -1.29 4.61
N SER A 16 14.84 -1.08 4.64
CA SER A 16 14.26 0.24 4.88
C SER A 16 14.64 0.79 6.28
N GLN A 17 14.80 -0.08 7.28
CA GLN A 17 15.32 0.26 8.61
C GLN A 17 16.76 0.78 8.57
N GLN A 18 17.62 0.20 7.74
CA GLN A 18 18.98 0.71 7.55
C GLN A 18 18.98 2.13 6.97
N ILE A 19 18.03 2.47 6.10
CA ILE A 19 17.87 3.83 5.59
C ILE A 19 17.34 4.79 6.68
N TYR A 20 16.47 4.31 7.56
CA TYR A 20 15.99 5.10 8.71
C TYR A 20 17.11 5.42 9.72
N GLU A 21 18.19 4.64 9.73
CA GLU A 21 19.40 4.88 10.54
C GLU A 21 20.41 5.84 9.89
N LEU A 22 20.25 6.17 8.60
CA LEU A 22 21.08 7.18 7.95
C LEU A 22 20.74 8.58 8.47
N ASN A 23 21.76 9.38 8.79
CA ASN A 23 21.59 10.79 9.13
C ASN A 23 21.28 11.59 7.85
N ASN A 24 20.08 12.18 7.74
CA ASN A 24 19.61 12.99 6.60
C ASN A 24 19.75 12.29 5.23
N PRO A 25 19.01 11.19 4.99
CA PRO A 25 19.05 10.50 3.70
C PRO A 25 18.48 11.39 2.59
N SER A 26 19.16 11.43 1.45
CA SER A 26 18.65 12.09 0.23
C SER A 26 17.65 11.18 -0.48
N LEU A 27 16.76 11.76 -1.29
CA LEU A 27 15.84 10.97 -2.13
C LEU A 27 16.62 10.00 -3.04
N ALA A 28 17.74 10.42 -3.61
CA ALA A 28 18.59 9.56 -4.44
C ALA A 28 19.07 8.32 -3.66
N SER A 29 19.50 8.47 -2.40
CA SER A 29 19.93 7.33 -1.59
C SER A 29 18.80 6.33 -1.34
N TYR A 30 17.57 6.79 -1.07
CA TYR A 30 16.41 5.90 -0.95
C TYR A 30 16.15 5.12 -2.24
N ILE A 31 16.14 5.81 -3.38
CA ILE A 31 15.81 5.20 -4.67
C ILE A 31 16.89 4.21 -5.10
N GLN A 32 18.17 4.57 -4.93
CA GLN A 32 19.28 3.70 -5.27
C GLN A 32 19.15 2.36 -4.56
N PHE A 33 18.86 2.42 -3.28
CA PHE A 33 18.72 1.26 -2.44
C PHE A 33 17.51 0.40 -2.80
N GLU A 34 16.34 1.00 -3.08
CA GLU A 34 15.17 0.26 -3.56
C GLU A 34 15.46 -0.43 -4.91
N LEU A 35 16.19 0.23 -5.81
CA LEU A 35 16.60 -0.36 -7.09
C LEU A 35 17.57 -1.53 -6.89
N GLU A 36 18.57 -1.40 -6.03
CA GLU A 36 19.53 -2.47 -5.70
C GLU A 36 18.80 -3.69 -5.12
N ALA A 37 17.93 -3.48 -4.12
CA ALA A 37 17.12 -4.54 -3.53
C ALA A 37 16.22 -5.24 -4.56
N TRP A 38 15.59 -4.47 -5.45
CA TRP A 38 14.77 -5.04 -6.51
C TRP A 38 15.60 -5.86 -7.50
N MET A 39 16.77 -5.35 -7.92
CA MET A 39 17.66 -6.04 -8.87
C MET A 39 18.20 -7.36 -8.32
N GLU A 40 18.55 -7.41 -7.02
CA GLU A 40 18.97 -8.64 -6.33
C GLU A 40 17.89 -9.74 -6.37
N HIS A 41 16.61 -9.34 -6.34
CA HIS A 41 15.47 -10.27 -6.27
C HIS A 41 14.67 -10.40 -7.58
N GLN A 42 15.04 -9.65 -8.62
CA GLN A 42 14.31 -9.57 -9.88
C GLN A 42 14.10 -10.94 -10.54
N SER A 43 15.14 -11.77 -10.56
CA SER A 43 15.08 -13.11 -11.16
C SER A 43 14.04 -14.00 -10.48
N PHE A 44 13.92 -13.88 -9.15
CA PHE A 44 12.89 -14.57 -8.40
C PHE A 44 11.50 -14.06 -8.75
N PHE A 45 11.28 -12.75 -8.80
CA PHE A 45 9.98 -12.17 -9.16
C PHE A 45 9.52 -12.56 -10.56
N ASN A 46 10.43 -12.61 -11.53
CA ASN A 46 10.13 -13.02 -12.90
C ASN A 46 9.63 -14.47 -12.98
N VAL A 47 10.27 -15.40 -12.25
CA VAL A 47 9.82 -16.79 -12.16
C VAL A 47 8.51 -16.87 -11.38
N PHE A 48 8.44 -16.19 -10.24
CA PHE A 48 7.30 -16.22 -9.33
C PHE A 48 6.01 -15.71 -10.00
N LEU A 49 6.04 -14.55 -10.65
CA LEU A 49 4.86 -13.99 -11.33
C LEU A 49 4.41 -14.81 -12.54
N LYS A 50 5.33 -15.57 -13.14
CA LYS A 50 5.02 -16.48 -14.26
C LYS A 50 4.36 -17.77 -13.77
N GLU A 51 4.85 -18.33 -12.66
CA GLU A 51 4.31 -19.56 -12.08
C GLU A 51 3.04 -19.33 -11.25
N PHE A 52 2.89 -18.13 -10.68
CA PHE A 52 1.77 -17.75 -9.82
C PHE A 52 1.21 -16.39 -10.22
N PRO A 53 0.42 -16.33 -11.31
CA PRO A 53 -0.19 -15.08 -11.76
C PRO A 53 -1.04 -14.47 -10.64
N PRO A 54 -0.89 -13.17 -10.35
CA PRO A 54 -1.81 -12.47 -9.46
C PRO A 54 -3.23 -12.66 -9.97
N LYS A 55 -4.17 -13.06 -9.08
CA LYS A 55 -5.58 -13.45 -9.32
C LYS A 55 -5.88 -14.96 -9.37
N GLU A 56 -4.88 -15.84 -9.45
CA GLU A 56 -5.12 -17.29 -9.45
C GLU A 56 -4.95 -17.95 -8.07
N ASN A 57 -4.31 -17.24 -7.13
CA ASN A 57 -4.14 -17.67 -5.75
C ASN A 57 -4.45 -16.53 -4.78
N GLU A 58 -5.46 -16.72 -3.92
CA GLU A 58 -5.95 -15.71 -2.99
C GLU A 58 -4.94 -15.37 -1.89
N GLU A 59 -4.19 -16.36 -1.38
CA GLU A 59 -3.16 -16.17 -0.36
C GLU A 59 -2.01 -15.31 -0.90
N ILE A 60 -1.53 -15.62 -2.11
CA ILE A 60 -0.51 -14.84 -2.81
C ILE A 60 -1.02 -13.42 -3.11
N THR A 61 -2.27 -13.30 -3.56
CA THR A 61 -2.88 -11.99 -3.84
C THR A 61 -2.98 -11.14 -2.57
N SER A 62 -3.35 -11.74 -1.43
CA SER A 62 -3.41 -11.06 -0.14
C SER A 62 -2.02 -10.58 0.31
N LEU A 63 -1.01 -11.46 0.23
CA LEU A 63 0.36 -11.14 0.62
C LEU A 63 0.95 -10.02 -0.24
N MET A 64 0.74 -10.06 -1.56
CA MET A 64 1.17 -8.99 -2.47
C MET A 64 0.50 -7.64 -2.16
N LYS A 65 -0.80 -7.65 -1.79
CA LYS A 65 -1.51 -6.44 -1.38
C LYS A 65 -0.98 -5.86 -0.06
N GLN A 66 -0.61 -6.72 0.89
CA GLN A 66 0.00 -6.30 2.15
C GLN A 66 1.38 -5.67 1.90
N MET A 67 2.21 -6.32 1.08
CA MET A 67 3.52 -5.82 0.68
C MET A 67 3.40 -4.46 -0.02
N GLN A 68 2.46 -4.31 -0.97
CA GLN A 68 2.22 -3.04 -1.65
C GLN A 68 1.76 -1.94 -0.68
N SER A 69 0.91 -2.28 0.30
CA SER A 69 0.45 -1.32 1.31
C SER A 69 1.61 -0.84 2.19
N HIS A 70 2.48 -1.75 2.60
CA HIS A 70 3.63 -1.42 3.44
C HIS A 70 4.64 -0.54 2.68
N LEU A 71 4.98 -0.92 1.45
CA LEU A 71 5.88 -0.15 0.61
C LEU A 71 5.34 1.27 0.32
N SER A 72 4.03 1.36 0.09
CA SER A 72 3.32 2.64 -0.05
C SER A 72 3.50 3.56 1.16
N ASP A 73 3.48 3.01 2.38
CA ASP A 73 3.68 3.79 3.61
C ASP A 73 5.16 4.21 3.77
N ILE A 74 6.11 3.35 3.41
CA ILE A 74 7.55 3.69 3.36
C ILE A 74 7.79 4.86 2.40
N HIS A 75 7.18 4.86 1.21
CA HIS A 75 7.37 5.93 0.23
C HIS A 75 6.88 7.29 0.75
N LYS A 76 5.72 7.33 1.43
CA LYS A 76 5.20 8.56 2.04
C LYS A 76 6.15 9.09 3.11
N GLU A 77 6.61 8.21 4.00
CA GLU A 77 7.53 8.58 5.07
C GLU A 77 8.88 9.06 4.52
N MET A 78 9.40 8.40 3.48
CA MET A 78 10.59 8.81 2.76
C MET A 78 10.46 10.25 2.23
N PHE A 79 9.36 10.56 1.52
CA PHE A 79 9.12 11.91 1.01
C PHE A 79 9.06 12.92 2.17
N TYR A 80 8.34 12.59 3.23
CA TYR A 80 8.22 13.45 4.40
C TYR A 80 9.58 13.73 5.06
N ARG A 81 10.46 12.73 5.17
CA ARG A 81 11.80 12.89 5.74
C ARG A 81 12.73 13.75 4.89
N VAL A 82 12.68 13.60 3.57
CA VAL A 82 13.54 14.36 2.65
C VAL A 82 13.11 15.82 2.56
N TYR A 83 11.80 16.08 2.46
CA TYR A 83 11.30 17.40 2.13
C TYR A 83 10.61 18.13 3.29
N GLY A 84 10.25 17.42 4.36
CA GLY A 84 9.61 17.97 5.56
C GLY A 84 8.13 18.32 5.38
N GLU A 85 7.59 19.07 6.34
CA GLU A 85 6.16 19.40 6.42
C GLU A 85 5.60 20.13 5.19
N LYS A 86 6.45 20.85 4.44
CA LYS A 86 6.03 21.66 3.28
C LYS A 86 5.33 20.82 2.20
N ILE A 87 5.63 19.53 2.11
CA ILE A 87 5.04 18.65 1.11
C ILE A 87 3.86 17.81 1.63
N THR A 88 3.52 17.90 2.92
CA THR A 88 2.46 17.07 3.53
C THR A 88 1.15 17.06 2.74
N PRO A 89 0.66 18.19 2.19
CA PRO A 89 -0.56 18.20 1.38
C PRO A 89 -0.46 17.37 0.09
N TYR A 90 0.75 17.18 -0.44
CA TYR A 90 1.04 16.56 -1.75
C TYR A 90 1.61 15.15 -1.62
N LEU A 91 1.73 14.58 -0.42
CA LEU A 91 2.35 13.27 -0.20
C LEU A 91 1.73 12.17 -1.06
N THR A 92 0.41 12.18 -1.21
CA THR A 92 -0.30 11.20 -2.05
C THR A 92 0.03 11.37 -3.53
N ASP A 93 0.06 12.62 -4.03
CA ASP A 93 0.41 12.93 -5.41
C ASP A 93 1.84 12.49 -5.73
N LEU A 94 2.80 12.90 -4.89
CA LEU A 94 4.22 12.57 -5.03
C LEU A 94 4.44 11.06 -5.01
N LYS A 95 3.82 10.36 -4.06
CA LYS A 95 3.90 8.91 -3.92
C LYS A 95 3.38 8.17 -5.14
N ILE A 96 2.23 8.57 -5.71
CA ILE A 96 1.67 7.90 -6.89
C ILE A 96 2.56 8.11 -8.12
N MET A 97 3.06 9.34 -8.31
CA MET A 97 4.01 9.61 -9.39
C MET A 97 5.28 8.77 -9.23
N PHE A 98 5.79 8.67 -8.01
CA PHE A 98 6.99 7.91 -7.69
C PHE A 98 6.82 6.42 -8.01
N GLU A 99 5.76 5.79 -7.50
CA GLU A 99 5.48 4.38 -7.76
C GLU A 99 5.28 4.08 -9.24
N GLY A 100 4.68 5.03 -9.99
CA GLY A 100 4.56 4.92 -11.44
C GLY A 100 5.91 4.91 -12.14
N ILE A 101 6.79 5.86 -11.81
CA ILE A 101 8.14 5.97 -12.37
C ILE A 101 8.95 4.70 -12.06
N MET A 102 9.00 4.29 -10.78
CA MET A 102 9.74 3.10 -10.34
C MET A 102 9.26 1.84 -11.05
N LYS A 103 7.94 1.64 -11.15
CA LYS A 103 7.36 0.50 -11.86
C LYS A 103 7.80 0.45 -13.32
N GLU A 104 7.80 1.57 -14.04
CA GLU A 104 8.21 1.59 -15.44
C GLU A 104 9.71 1.30 -15.61
N TYR A 105 10.57 1.78 -14.69
CA TYR A 105 11.98 1.41 -14.70
C TYR A 105 12.20 -0.09 -14.41
N HIS A 106 11.48 -0.66 -13.43
CA HIS A 106 11.51 -2.11 -13.16
C HIS A 106 11.14 -2.93 -14.41
N ILE A 107 10.06 -2.54 -15.11
CA ILE A 107 9.65 -3.19 -16.36
C ILE A 107 10.74 -3.03 -17.43
N TYR A 108 11.30 -1.83 -17.57
CA TYR A 108 12.34 -1.54 -18.54
C TYR A 108 13.57 -2.44 -18.33
N PHE A 109 14.06 -2.59 -17.09
CA PHE A 109 15.21 -3.45 -16.78
C PHE A 109 14.89 -4.93 -16.99
N ALA A 110 13.68 -5.37 -16.64
CA ALA A 110 13.23 -6.75 -16.87
C ALA A 110 13.18 -7.13 -18.36
N VAL A 111 12.78 -6.21 -19.22
CA VAL A 111 12.66 -6.48 -20.66
C VAL A 111 14.01 -6.34 -21.37
N HIS A 112 14.80 -5.33 -21.03
CA HIS A 112 15.98 -4.99 -21.82
C HIS A 112 17.27 -5.64 -21.31
N ASN A 113 17.24 -6.29 -20.14
CA ASN A 113 18.40 -6.95 -19.52
C ASN A 113 19.65 -6.04 -19.53
N LYS A 114 19.43 -4.74 -19.31
CA LYS A 114 20.47 -3.72 -19.36
C LYS A 114 21.02 -3.51 -17.97
N GLU A 115 22.35 -3.58 -17.85
CA GLU A 115 23.09 -3.09 -16.69
C GLU A 115 23.12 -1.56 -16.77
N ILE A 116 22.18 -0.91 -16.09
CA ILE A 116 22.26 0.53 -15.81
C ILE A 116 22.56 0.64 -14.32
N GLU A 117 23.57 1.42 -13.98
CA GLU A 117 23.97 1.69 -12.61
C GLU A 117 22.80 2.30 -11.80
N PRO A 118 22.35 1.66 -10.70
CA PRO A 118 21.29 2.17 -9.83
C PRO A 118 21.50 3.62 -9.39
N THR A 119 22.76 4.00 -9.18
CA THR A 119 23.18 5.36 -8.84
C THR A 119 22.77 6.39 -9.91
N LEU A 120 22.87 6.07 -11.20
CA LEU A 120 22.50 7.03 -12.25
C LEU A 120 20.99 7.28 -12.30
N ILE A 121 20.21 6.21 -12.17
CA ILE A 121 18.75 6.27 -12.22
C ILE A 121 18.21 7.00 -10.98
N SER A 122 18.77 6.67 -9.81
CA SER A 122 18.35 7.29 -8.55
C SER A 122 18.58 8.79 -8.51
N HIS A 123 19.75 9.26 -8.95
CA HIS A 123 20.01 10.70 -9.08
C HIS A 123 19.07 11.34 -10.11
N TRP A 124 18.89 10.71 -11.27
CA TRP A 124 17.98 11.22 -12.30
C TRP A 124 16.54 11.38 -11.80
N ILE A 125 16.00 10.38 -11.11
CA ILE A 125 14.64 10.44 -10.56
C ILE A 125 14.59 11.49 -9.43
N ALA A 126 15.57 11.50 -8.53
CA ALA A 126 15.62 12.43 -7.41
C ALA A 126 15.65 13.89 -7.88
N ASP A 127 16.52 14.24 -8.84
CA ASP A 127 16.63 15.58 -9.41
C ASP A 127 15.28 16.07 -9.99
N ASN A 128 14.54 15.17 -10.63
CA ASN A 128 13.21 15.49 -11.17
C ASN A 128 12.19 15.76 -10.05
N PHE A 129 12.21 14.97 -8.97
CA PHE A 129 11.34 15.20 -7.82
C PHE A 129 11.71 16.47 -7.06
N ASP A 130 13.00 16.76 -6.89
CA ASP A 130 13.49 18.01 -6.28
C ASP A 130 12.94 19.22 -7.06
N ALA A 131 13.03 19.19 -8.39
CA ALA A 131 12.49 20.22 -9.27
C ALA A 131 10.96 20.31 -9.19
N MET A 132 10.25 19.18 -9.12
CA MET A 132 8.79 19.16 -8.95
C MET A 132 8.37 19.78 -7.61
N VAL A 133 9.02 19.40 -6.52
CA VAL A 133 8.71 19.89 -5.16
C VAL A 133 8.91 21.39 -5.06
N GLN A 134 9.95 21.94 -5.69
CA GLN A 134 10.15 23.39 -5.76
C GLN A 134 8.99 24.14 -6.45
N GLN A 135 8.25 23.46 -7.34
CA GLN A 135 7.12 24.05 -8.06
C GLN A 135 5.75 23.78 -7.41
N LEU A 136 5.70 23.09 -6.26
CA LEU A 136 4.45 22.81 -5.56
C LEU A 136 3.96 24.01 -4.75
N GLU A 137 4.84 24.93 -4.38
CA GLU A 137 4.47 26.11 -3.59
C GLU A 137 3.39 26.93 -4.29
N GLY A 138 2.25 27.09 -3.62
CA GLY A 138 1.08 27.83 -4.15
C GLY A 138 0.18 27.05 -5.10
N LYS A 139 0.39 25.74 -5.31
CA LYS A 139 -0.54 24.87 -6.05
C LYS A 139 -1.46 24.11 -5.09
N ASP A 140 -2.69 23.83 -5.49
CA ASP A 140 -3.52 22.91 -4.74
C ASP A 140 -3.09 21.45 -5.03
N PRO A 141 -3.05 20.57 -4.01
CA PRO A 141 -2.83 19.14 -4.23
C PRO A 141 -3.93 18.58 -5.11
N LEU A 142 -3.55 17.71 -6.07
CA LEU A 142 -4.50 17.16 -7.02
C LEU A 142 -5.36 16.08 -6.35
N LEU A 143 -4.70 15.23 -5.56
CA LEU A 143 -5.35 14.27 -4.71
C LEU A 143 -5.39 14.86 -3.30
N SER A 144 -6.60 15.08 -2.78
CA SER A 144 -6.78 15.56 -1.42
C SER A 144 -5.88 14.76 -0.46
N PRO A 145 -5.17 15.42 0.48
CA PRO A 145 -4.42 14.70 1.50
C PRO A 145 -5.36 13.66 2.08
N GLU A 146 -4.92 12.40 2.13
CA GLU A 146 -5.69 11.32 2.74
C GLU A 146 -6.10 11.80 4.13
N HIS A 147 -7.32 12.32 4.24
CA HIS A 147 -7.91 12.51 5.55
C HIS A 147 -7.92 11.08 6.09
N PRO A 148 -7.33 10.82 7.27
CA PRO A 148 -7.37 9.49 7.84
C PRO A 148 -8.82 9.06 7.83
N GLU A 149 -9.15 8.15 6.91
CA GLU A 149 -10.52 7.79 6.61
C GLU A 149 -11.00 7.13 7.89
N LYS A 150 -11.96 7.74 8.58
CA LYS A 150 -12.34 7.23 9.89
C LYS A 150 -13.03 5.90 9.67
N ILE A 151 -12.77 4.94 10.54
CA ILE A 151 -13.42 3.63 10.51
C ILE A 151 -14.95 3.78 10.48
N ASP A 152 -15.49 4.77 11.21
CA ASP A 152 -16.92 5.12 11.17
C ASP A 152 -17.41 5.59 9.79
N ASP A 153 -16.60 6.32 9.03
CA ASP A 153 -16.97 6.79 7.69
C ASP A 153 -17.06 5.60 6.72
N ILE A 154 -16.15 4.64 6.85
CA ILE A 154 -16.16 3.40 6.06
C ILE A 154 -17.37 2.53 6.43
N PHE A 155 -17.64 2.34 7.73
CA PHE A 155 -18.84 1.64 8.18
C PHE A 155 -20.12 2.26 7.60
N SER A 156 -20.23 3.59 7.63
CA SER A 156 -21.37 4.33 7.08
C SER A 156 -21.51 4.09 5.57
N ARG A 157 -20.40 4.11 4.82
CA ARG A 157 -20.40 3.87 3.38
C ARG A 157 -20.80 2.44 3.01
N ILE A 158 -20.30 1.43 3.73
CA ILE A 158 -20.72 0.03 3.55
C ILE A 158 -22.23 -0.09 3.83
N GLN A 159 -22.72 0.56 4.89
CA GLN A 159 -24.13 0.54 5.25
C GLN A 159 -25.01 1.14 4.13
N THR A 160 -24.62 2.30 3.58
CA THR A 160 -25.30 2.91 2.43
C THR A 160 -25.28 1.98 1.21
N LEU A 161 -24.13 1.39 0.89
CA LEU A 161 -23.98 0.47 -0.23
C LEU A 161 -24.90 -0.76 -0.11
N ILE A 162 -24.98 -1.37 1.08
CA ILE A 162 -25.90 -2.48 1.37
C ILE A 162 -27.36 -2.01 1.24
N HIS A 163 -27.69 -0.84 1.81
CA HIS A 163 -29.05 -0.32 1.80
C HIS A 163 -29.58 -0.07 0.38
N ASP A 164 -28.76 0.61 -0.43
CA ASP A 164 -29.16 1.08 -1.75
C ASP A 164 -29.21 -0.07 -2.76
N ASN A 165 -28.24 -1.00 -2.69
CA ASN A 165 -27.99 -1.95 -3.78
C ASN A 165 -28.41 -3.40 -3.49
N LEU A 166 -28.47 -3.82 -2.21
CA LEU A 166 -28.92 -5.17 -1.87
C LEU A 166 -30.41 -5.14 -1.49
N LYS A 167 -31.11 -6.26 -1.71
CA LYS A 167 -32.54 -6.41 -1.35
C LYS A 167 -32.83 -7.77 -0.74
N GLY A 168 -33.89 -7.84 0.06
CA GLY A 168 -34.38 -9.09 0.65
C GLY A 168 -33.35 -9.73 1.60
N LYS A 169 -33.26 -11.06 1.56
CA LYS A 169 -32.43 -11.84 2.50
C LYS A 169 -30.96 -11.45 2.47
N GLU A 170 -30.41 -11.17 1.29
CA GLU A 170 -29.00 -10.78 1.12
C GLU A 170 -28.69 -9.44 1.81
N GLN A 171 -29.61 -8.47 1.72
CA GLN A 171 -29.48 -7.20 2.41
C GLN A 171 -29.48 -7.39 3.92
N THR A 172 -30.40 -8.21 4.44
CA THR A 172 -30.51 -8.50 5.88
C THR A 172 -29.24 -9.16 6.40
N GLU A 173 -28.76 -10.23 5.75
CA GLU A 173 -27.56 -10.96 6.17
C GLU A 173 -26.30 -10.08 6.17
N GLN A 174 -26.10 -9.26 5.13
CA GLN A 174 -24.95 -8.35 5.06
C GLN A 174 -25.06 -7.21 6.07
N PHE A 175 -26.26 -6.69 6.30
CA PHE A 175 -26.48 -5.64 7.29
C PHE A 175 -26.24 -6.16 8.71
N GLU A 176 -26.74 -7.35 9.05
CA GLU A 176 -26.50 -7.99 10.35
C GLU A 176 -25.01 -8.27 10.57
N ALA A 177 -24.31 -8.79 9.56
CA ALA A 177 -22.87 -9.00 9.63
C ALA A 177 -22.09 -7.69 9.83
N LEU A 178 -22.51 -6.59 9.18
CA LEU A 178 -21.92 -5.27 9.37
C LEU A 178 -22.11 -4.75 10.80
N GLN A 179 -23.30 -4.94 11.38
CA GLN A 179 -23.57 -4.54 12.76
C GLN A 179 -22.72 -5.35 13.75
N LEU A 180 -22.65 -6.67 13.58
CA LEU A 180 -21.79 -7.53 14.40
C LEU A 180 -20.32 -7.11 14.32
N LEU A 181 -19.84 -6.76 13.12
CA LEU A 181 -18.48 -6.30 12.91
C LEU A 181 -18.22 -4.97 13.63
N LYS A 182 -19.16 -4.03 13.55
CA LYS A 182 -19.09 -2.74 14.23
C LYS A 182 -19.14 -2.89 15.74
N ASP A 183 -20.01 -3.76 16.26
CA ASP A 183 -20.14 -4.03 17.69
C ASP A 183 -18.88 -4.68 18.25
N GLU A 184 -18.30 -5.65 17.53
CA GLU A 184 -17.03 -6.30 17.91
C GLU A 184 -15.87 -5.29 17.96
N TYR A 185 -15.75 -4.45 16.93
CA TYR A 185 -14.74 -3.40 16.86
C TYR A 185 -14.83 -2.41 18.03
N ASN A 186 -16.03 -2.07 18.47
CA ASN A 186 -16.26 -1.13 19.58
C ASN A 186 -16.07 -1.73 20.99
N LYS A 187 -15.70 -3.02 21.11
CA LYS A 187 -15.39 -3.62 22.41
C LYS A 187 -14.07 -3.09 22.95
N ALA A 188 -13.94 -3.03 24.28
CA ALA A 188 -12.68 -2.67 24.93
C ALA A 188 -11.52 -3.64 24.60
N GLN A 189 -11.84 -4.89 24.25
CA GLN A 189 -10.90 -5.89 23.73
C GLN A 189 -11.57 -6.63 22.57
N PRO A 190 -11.42 -6.13 21.33
CA PRO A 190 -11.99 -6.79 20.15
C PRO A 190 -11.38 -8.17 19.94
N ASN A 191 -12.21 -9.15 19.60
CA ASN A 191 -11.73 -10.47 19.22
C ASN A 191 -11.33 -10.46 17.75
N ARG A 192 -10.01 -10.45 17.49
CA ARG A 192 -9.44 -10.45 16.14
C ARG A 192 -9.97 -11.58 15.24
N VAL A 193 -10.13 -12.80 15.77
CA VAL A 193 -10.65 -13.94 15.01
C VAL A 193 -12.10 -13.70 14.59
N CYS A 194 -12.89 -13.06 15.46
CA CYS A 194 -14.27 -12.67 15.16
C CYS A 194 -14.31 -11.62 14.04
N LEU A 195 -13.48 -10.58 14.13
CA LEU A 195 -13.37 -9.53 13.11
C LEU A 195 -12.96 -10.12 11.75
N GLU A 196 -11.94 -10.97 11.71
CA GLU A 196 -11.47 -11.63 10.51
C GLU A 196 -12.56 -12.53 9.89
N ALA A 197 -13.27 -13.31 10.71
CA ALA A 197 -14.35 -14.17 10.24
C ALA A 197 -15.51 -13.38 9.62
N LEU A 198 -15.92 -12.27 10.26
CA LEU A 198 -16.98 -11.39 9.77
C LEU A 198 -16.55 -10.68 8.47
N LEU A 199 -15.33 -10.15 8.41
CA LEU A 199 -14.77 -9.56 7.19
C LEU A 199 -14.76 -10.55 6.03
N GLN A 200 -14.33 -11.79 6.27
CA GLN A 200 -14.30 -12.83 5.24
C GLN A 200 -15.70 -13.25 4.78
N PHE A 201 -16.67 -13.33 5.70
CA PHE A 201 -18.06 -13.58 5.35
C PHE A 201 -18.60 -12.50 4.39
N MET A 202 -18.39 -11.23 4.72
CA MET A 202 -18.93 -10.10 3.94
C MET A 202 -18.20 -9.88 2.60
N LYS A 203 -16.88 -10.17 2.55
CA LYS A 203 -16.05 -10.00 1.33
C LYS A 203 -16.49 -10.86 0.14
N LYS A 204 -17.37 -11.84 0.35
CA LYS A 204 -17.99 -12.62 -0.73
C LYS A 204 -18.80 -11.76 -1.69
N HIS A 205 -19.29 -10.59 -1.25
CA HIS A 205 -20.01 -9.65 -2.11
C HIS A 205 -19.08 -8.61 -2.71
N LYS A 206 -18.92 -8.66 -4.04
CA LYS A 206 -18.06 -7.75 -4.82
C LYS A 206 -18.38 -6.27 -4.61
N LEU A 207 -19.65 -5.96 -4.33
CA LEU A 207 -20.15 -4.58 -4.19
C LEU A 207 -19.52 -3.82 -3.01
N ILE A 208 -19.27 -4.50 -1.90
CA ILE A 208 -18.69 -3.91 -0.68
C ILE A 208 -17.24 -4.33 -0.43
N GLN A 209 -16.67 -5.16 -1.32
CA GLN A 209 -15.36 -5.76 -1.12
C GLN A 209 -14.23 -4.73 -0.95
N ILE A 210 -14.25 -3.64 -1.73
CA ILE A 210 -13.22 -2.59 -1.65
C ILE A 210 -13.24 -1.91 -0.28
N GLU A 211 -14.43 -1.64 0.23
CA GLU A 211 -14.64 -0.98 1.53
C GLU A 211 -14.20 -1.87 2.69
N LEU A 212 -14.49 -3.17 2.61
CA LEU A 212 -14.04 -4.15 3.60
C LEU A 212 -12.51 -4.32 3.59
N ILE A 213 -11.86 -4.19 2.43
CA ILE A 213 -10.39 -4.21 2.35
C ILE A 213 -9.79 -2.96 3.01
N LYS A 214 -10.41 -1.79 2.83
CA LYS A 214 -9.98 -0.57 3.52
C LYS A 214 -10.14 -0.69 5.03
N LEU A 215 -11.27 -1.20 5.49
CA LEU A 215 -11.56 -1.43 6.91
C LEU A 215 -10.52 -2.37 7.55
N GLU A 216 -10.22 -3.49 6.89
CA GLU A 216 -9.21 -4.45 7.34
C GLU A 216 -7.80 -3.84 7.46
N ARG A 217 -7.41 -2.97 6.52
CA ARG A 217 -6.13 -2.26 6.59
C ARG A 217 -6.07 -1.31 7.78
N LEU A 218 -7.18 -0.63 8.10
CA LEU A 218 -7.23 0.26 9.26
C LEU A 218 -7.16 -0.53 10.57
N PHE A 219 -7.86 -1.67 10.69
CA PHE A 219 -7.74 -2.54 11.87
C PHE A 219 -6.30 -3.01 12.11
N GLN A 220 -5.62 -3.44 11.04
CA GLN A 220 -4.21 -3.84 11.12
C GLN A 220 -3.28 -2.70 11.59
N ARG A 221 -3.57 -1.45 11.18
CA ARG A 221 -2.82 -0.26 11.64
C ARG A 221 -3.04 0.05 13.11
N GLU A 222 -4.24 -0.22 13.65
CA GLU A 222 -4.56 -0.02 15.07
C GLU A 222 -4.10 -1.18 15.97
N GLY A 223 -3.51 -2.23 15.39
CA GLY A 223 -3.03 -3.40 16.12
C GLY A 223 -4.16 -4.33 16.59
N ILE A 224 -5.32 -4.25 15.93
CA ILE A 224 -6.53 -5.04 16.20
C ILE A 224 -6.55 -6.29 15.31
#